data_AF-A0A445D5A9-F1
#
_entry.id   AF-A0A445D5A9-F1
#
_cell.length_a   1.000
_cell.length_b   1.000
_cell.length_c   1.000
_cell.angle_alpha   90.00
_cell.angle_beta   90.00
_cell.angle_gamma   90.00
#
_symmetry.space_group_name_H-M   'P 1'
#
loop_
_entity.id
_entity.type
_entity.pdbx_description
1 polymer ?
#
loop_
_entity_poly.entity_id
_entity_poly.type
_entity_poly.pdbx_seq_one_letter_code
_entity_poly.pdbx_strand_id
1 'polypeptide(L)'
;MLKQHRELSMSVRRTIENNEEAGIRPSKTFQSFVAAAMGHRELNFIEKDVRNYITREVRNVSEQEDAKEFRKYLLRMKEKN
;
A
#
# COMPACT_ATOMS: atom_id res chain seq x y z
N MET A 1 2.76 19.49 -14.72
CA MET A 1 3.66 18.33 -14.61
C MET A 1 2.81 17.10 -14.30
N LEU A 2 2.56 16.26 -15.30
CA LEU A 2 1.77 15.04 -15.14
C LEU A 2 2.55 14.08 -14.24
N LYS A 3 2.08 13.88 -13.00
CA LYS A 3 2.49 12.74 -12.19
C LYS A 3 2.03 11.51 -12.95
N GLN A 4 2.92 10.87 -13.72
CA GLN A 4 2.64 9.55 -14.27
C GLN A 4 2.41 8.62 -13.09
N HIS A 5 1.14 8.34 -12.83
CA HIS A 5 0.73 7.33 -11.89
C HIS A 5 0.82 6.02 -12.68
N ARG A 6 2.01 5.41 -12.69
CA ARG A 6 2.19 4.09 -13.31
C ARG A 6 1.28 3.13 -12.53
N GLU A 7 0.20 2.70 -13.17
CA GLU A 7 -0.78 1.85 -12.52
C GLU A 7 -0.15 0.48 -12.23
N LEU A 8 -0.01 0.17 -10.93
CA LEU A 8 0.35 -1.18 -10.49
C LEU A 8 -0.82 -2.11 -10.78
N SER A 9 -0.54 -3.28 -11.36
CA SER A 9 -1.56 -4.31 -11.57
C SER A 9 -2.10 -4.82 -10.23
N MET A 10 -3.31 -5.40 -10.24
CA MET A 10 -3.94 -5.94 -9.02
C MET A 10 -3.08 -6.99 -8.30
N SER A 11 -2.37 -7.85 -9.04
CA SER A 11 -1.49 -8.85 -8.43
C SER A 11 -0.26 -8.23 -7.75
N VAL A 12 0.30 -7.18 -8.34
CA VAL A 12 1.42 -6.42 -7.76
C VAL A 12 0.98 -5.70 -6.50
N ARG A 13 -0.20 -5.04 -6.54
CA ARG A 13 -0.77 -4.35 -5.38
C ARG A 13 -0.97 -5.28 -4.18
N ARG A 14 -1.61 -6.44 -4.38
CA ARG A 14 -1.80 -7.44 -3.31
C ARG A 14 -0.48 -7.91 -2.70
N THR A 15 0.54 -8.12 -3.54
CA THR A 15 1.87 -8.53 -3.05
C THR A 15 2.53 -7.43 -2.22
N ILE A 16 2.36 -6.17 -2.61
CA ILE A 16 2.88 -5.01 -1.85
C ILE A 16 2.13 -4.87 -0.52
N GLU A 17 0.80 -5.00 -0.52
CA GLU A 17 -0.04 -4.95 0.69
C GLU A 17 0.37 -6.01 1.70
N ASN A 18 0.47 -7.28 1.28
CA ASN A 18 0.89 -8.39 2.14
C ASN A 18 2.29 -8.15 2.74
N ASN A 19 3.19 -7.55 1.96
CA ASN A 19 4.55 -7.27 2.42
C ASN A 19 4.61 -6.06 3.40
N GLU A 20 3.78 -5.02 3.21
CA GLU A 20 3.66 -3.92 4.19
C GLU A 20 3.04 -4.43 5.49
N GLU A 21 2.01 -5.28 5.41
CA GLU A 21 1.41 -5.93 6.59
C GLU A 21 2.43 -6.80 7.35
N ALA A 22 3.29 -7.52 6.62
CA ALA A 22 4.39 -8.28 7.20
C ALA A 22 5.58 -7.41 7.67
N GLY A 23 5.52 -6.08 7.53
CA GLY A 23 6.60 -5.16 7.92
C GLY A 23 7.87 -5.27 7.06
N ILE A 24 7.77 -5.85 5.86
CA ILE A 24 8.89 -6.00 4.93
C ILE A 24 9.20 -4.64 4.29
N ARG A 25 10.47 -4.25 4.35
CA ARG A 25 10.90 -2.95 3.81
C ARG A 25 10.59 -2.86 2.29
N PRO A 26 10.10 -1.71 1.80
CA PRO A 26 9.77 -1.53 0.38
C PRO A 26 10.92 -1.86 -0.58
N SER A 27 12.17 -1.62 -0.18
CA SER A 27 13.35 -1.97 -0.98
C SER A 27 13.52 -3.48 -1.17
N LYS A 28 13.19 -4.29 -0.15
CA LYS A 28 13.21 -5.75 -0.24
C LYS A 28 12.05 -6.28 -1.09
N THR A 29 10.87 -5.66 -0.97
CA THR A 29 9.71 -5.95 -1.84
C THR A 29 10.02 -5.64 -3.31
N PHE A 30 10.67 -4.51 -3.60
CA PHE A 30 11.08 -4.21 -4.97
C PHE A 30 12.12 -5.20 -5.50
N GLN A 31 13.12 -5.55 -4.68
CA GLN A 31 14.12 -6.56 -5.05
C GLN A 31 13.51 -7.93 -5.38
N SER A 32 12.46 -8.36 -4.66
CA SER A 32 11.80 -9.64 -4.97
C SER A 32 11.08 -9.61 -6.32
N PHE A 33 10.47 -8.48 -6.71
CA PHE A 33 9.90 -8.31 -8.06
C PHE A 33 10.98 -8.33 -9.14
N VAL A 34 12.13 -7.68 -8.90
CA VAL A 34 13.27 -7.70 -9.84
C VAL A 34 13.78 -9.13 -10.02
N ALA A 35 13.93 -9.88 -8.93
CA ALA A 35 14.34 -11.29 -8.98
C ALA A 35 13.31 -12.17 -9.70
N ALA A 36 12.02 -11.98 -9.43
CA ALA A 36 10.93 -12.74 -10.04
C ALA A 36 10.75 -12.44 -11.53
N ALA A 37 11.10 -11.24 -11.99
CA ALA A 37 11.09 -10.88 -13.41
C ALA A 37 12.17 -11.62 -14.24
N MET A 38 13.05 -12.40 -13.58
CA MET A 38 14.05 -13.28 -14.19
C MET A 38 14.90 -12.60 -15.29
N GLY A 39 15.12 -11.29 -15.20
CA GLY A 39 15.92 -10.52 -16.16
C GLY A 39 15.32 -10.37 -17.57
N HIS A 40 14.16 -10.94 -17.86
CA HIS A 40 13.60 -10.98 -19.23
C HIS A 40 12.36 -10.09 -19.45
N ARG A 41 11.68 -9.65 -18.38
CA ARG A 41 10.57 -8.69 -18.49
C ARG A 41 10.94 -7.39 -17.79
N GLU A 42 10.80 -6.29 -18.54
CA GLU A 42 10.91 -4.95 -17.99
C GLU A 42 9.79 -4.74 -16.97
N LEU A 43 10.14 -4.38 -15.73
CA LEU A 43 9.15 -3.99 -14.74
C LEU A 43 8.56 -2.65 -15.18
N ASN A 44 7.24 -2.59 -15.29
CA ASN A 44 6.52 -1.37 -15.66
C ASN A 44 6.51 -0.32 -14.53
N PHE A 45 7.21 -0.54 -13.42
CA PHE A 45 7.27 0.33 -12.25
C PHE A 45 8.64 0.24 -11.56
N ILE A 46 8.98 1.27 -10.78
CA ILE A 46 10.24 1.36 -10.04
C ILE A 46 10.01 1.31 -8.52
N GLU A 47 11.07 1.16 -7.73
CA GLU A 47 10.98 1.15 -6.25
C GLU A 47 10.22 2.36 -5.70
N LYS A 48 10.38 3.52 -6.33
CA LYS A 48 9.66 4.74 -5.95
C LYS A 48 8.13 4.56 -6.04
N ASP A 49 7.65 3.80 -7.01
CA ASP A 49 6.21 3.56 -7.19
C ASP A 49 5.66 2.66 -6.08
N VAL A 50 6.44 1.67 -5.62
CA VAL A 50 6.09 0.83 -4.45
C VAL A 50 5.96 1.70 -3.19
N ARG A 51 6.94 2.58 -2.92
CA ARG A 51 6.88 3.49 -1.77
C ARG A 51 5.69 4.45 -1.86
N ASN A 52 5.45 5.01 -3.05
CA ASN A 52 4.32 5.91 -3.28
C ASN A 52 2.98 5.19 -3.05
N TYR A 53 2.87 3.93 -3.47
CA TYR A 53 1.67 3.12 -3.27
C TYR A 53 1.41 2.86 -1.78
N ILE A 54 2.43 2.43 -1.04
CA ILE A 54 2.32 2.19 0.40
C ILE A 54 1.86 3.44 1.14
N THR A 55 2.53 4.58 0.89
CA THR A 55 2.20 5.83 1.58
C THR A 55 0.81 6.35 1.21
N ARG A 56 0.37 6.20 -0.05
CA ARG A 56 -0.87 6.84 -0.52
C ARG A 56 -2.10 5.93 -0.52
N GLU A 57 -1.95 4.64 -0.71
CA GLU A 57 -3.09 3.72 -0.81
C GLU A 57 -3.19 2.86 0.46
N VAL A 58 -2.08 2.26 0.92
CA VAL A 58 -2.13 1.33 2.05
C VAL A 58 -2.33 2.08 3.37
N ARG A 59 -1.51 3.10 3.64
CA ARG A 59 -1.59 3.85 4.91
C ARG A 59 -2.83 4.74 5.00
N ASN A 60 -3.25 5.37 3.90
CA ASN A 60 -4.46 6.17 3.88
C ASN A 60 -5.74 5.35 4.10
N VAL A 61 -5.79 4.10 3.61
CA VAL A 61 -6.91 3.19 3.90
C VAL A 61 -6.94 2.81 5.38
N SER A 62 -5.78 2.48 5.97
CA SER A 62 -5.67 2.21 7.41
C SER A 62 -6.15 3.38 8.26
N GLU A 63 -5.67 4.60 7.99
CA GLU A 63 -6.07 5.81 8.72
C GLU A 63 -7.57 6.10 8.61
N GLN A 64 -8.18 5.80 7.44
CA GLN A 64 -9.61 5.97 7.25
C GLN A 64 -10.43 4.93 8.04
N GLU A 65 -9.97 3.68 8.12
CA GLU A 65 -10.60 2.65 8.94
C GLU A 65 -10.50 3.00 10.43
N ASP A 66 -9.31 3.41 10.89
CA ASP A 66 -9.08 3.86 12.27
C ASP A 66 -10.00 5.04 12.63
N ALA A 67 -10.14 6.02 11.72
CA ALA A 67 -11.03 7.15 11.92
C ALA A 67 -12.52 6.73 12.01
N LYS A 68 -12.94 5.72 11.25
CA LYS A 68 -14.31 5.17 11.34
C LYS A 68 -14.52 4.43 12.66
N GLU A 69 -13.54 3.63 13.09
CA GLU A 69 -13.55 2.92 14.38
C GLU A 69 -13.70 3.92 15.54
N PHE A 70 -12.90 4.99 15.52
CA PHE A 70 -12.93 6.05 16.52
C PHE A 70 -14.28 6.79 16.55
N ARG A 71 -14.85 7.12 15.38
CA ARG A 71 -16.20 7.71 15.31
C ARG A 71 -17.28 6.82 15.90
N LYS A 72 -17.24 5.51 15.63
CA LYS A 72 -18.18 4.54 16.24
C LYS A 72 -18.04 4.53 17.76
N TYR A 73 -16.82 4.58 18.28
CA TYR A 73 -16.57 4.65 19.71
C TYR A 73 -17.18 5.91 20.35
N LEU A 74 -16.99 7.08 19.75
CA LEU A 74 -17.59 8.33 20.24
C LEU A 74 -19.13 8.30 20.23
N LEU A 75 -19.74 7.69 19.21
CA LEU A 75 -21.19 7.53 19.14
C LEU A 75 -21.72 6.67 20.30
N ARG A 76 -21.06 5.54 20.59
CA ARG A 76 -21.40 4.69 21.75
C ARG A 76 -21.29 5.41 23.09
N MET A 77 -20.36 6.37 23.21
CA MET A 77 -20.25 7.20 24.41
C MET A 77 -21.38 8.23 24.54
N LYS A 78 -21.92 8.71 23.42
CA LYS A 78 -23.07 9.63 23.41
C LYS A 78 -24.38 8.94 23.76
N GLU A 79 -24.57 7.69 23.36
CA GLU A 79 -25.79 6.92 23.64
C GLU A 79 -25.89 6.43 25.10
N LYS A 80 -24.78 6.44 25.83
CA LYS A 80 -24.72 6.03 27.25
C LYS A 80 -24.81 7.20 28.24
N ASN A 81 -24.95 8.43 27.75
CA ASN A 81 -25.19 9.63 28.56
C ASN A 81 -26.61 10.15 28.29
#